data_AF-B6QUF6-F1
#
_entry.id   AF-B6QUF6-F1
#
_cell.length_a   1.000
_cell.length_b   1.000
_cell.length_c   1.000
_cell.angle_alpha   90.00
_cell.angle_beta   90.00
_cell.angle_gamma   90.00
#
_symmetry.space_group_name_H-M   'P 1'
#
loop_
_entity.id
_entity.type
_entity.pdbx_description
1 polymer ?
#
loop_
_entity_poly.entity_id
_entity_poly.type
_entity_poly.pdbx_seq_one_letter_code
_entity_poly.pdbx_strand_id
1 'polypeptide(L)'
;MPTPSNPAMLLELDLSWKGSTTPHRHARVIHWLKRRRPNLKWSDVVALQWQKYASGGADLAYMFRANIQNENTKEIILQALISMGMTEVSQYLGVTIEVDASGIGQYADSFFALLGTYHGAGPAYLLAQHRSLFGGRVIRKVQVWSKGYSWRTDSSSGDIDFFIPAQYSLSLRCRATAKLLDEKN
;
A
#
# COMPACT_ATOMS: atom_id res chain seq x y z
N MET A 1 -14.41 28.95 -19.92
CA MET A 1 -13.56 28.65 -18.75
C MET A 1 -13.41 27.13 -18.66
N PRO A 2 -12.22 26.54 -18.80
CA PRO A 2 -12.09 25.10 -18.66
C PRO A 2 -11.83 24.75 -17.19
N THR A 3 -12.62 23.82 -16.68
CA THR A 3 -12.46 23.15 -15.38
C THR A 3 -11.25 22.22 -15.40
N PRO A 4 -10.53 22.03 -14.28
CA PRO A 4 -9.42 21.08 -14.22
C PRO A 4 -9.98 19.66 -14.01
N SER A 5 -10.02 18.86 -15.07
CA SER A 5 -10.19 17.42 -14.97
C SER A 5 -8.83 16.77 -14.70
N ASN A 6 -8.46 16.68 -13.42
CA ASN A 6 -7.35 15.84 -12.99
C ASN A 6 -7.91 14.50 -12.48
N PRO A 7 -7.94 13.42 -13.28
CA PRO A 7 -8.30 12.11 -12.77
C PRO A 7 -7.10 11.59 -11.96
N ALA A 8 -7.18 11.70 -10.63
CA ALA A 8 -6.29 10.97 -9.74
C ALA A 8 -6.40 9.47 -10.06
N MET A 9 -5.38 8.91 -10.71
CA MET A 9 -5.39 7.50 -11.09
C MET A 9 -5.16 6.65 -9.83
N LEU A 10 -6.23 6.00 -9.38
CA LEU A 10 -6.19 5.03 -8.28
C LEU A 10 -5.57 3.73 -8.81
N LEU A 11 -4.35 3.43 -8.35
CA LEU A 11 -3.65 2.20 -8.73
C LEU A 11 -4.04 1.09 -7.75
N GLU A 12 -5.14 0.41 -8.05
CA GLU A 12 -5.58 -0.79 -7.34
C GLU A 12 -5.10 -2.03 -8.11
N LEU A 13 -4.05 -2.67 -7.61
CA LEU A 13 -3.62 -3.98 -8.08
C LEU A 13 -3.67 -4.93 -6.89
N ASP A 14 -4.78 -5.67 -6.81
CA ASP A 14 -4.93 -6.82 -5.91
C ASP A 14 -4.11 -7.99 -6.48
N LEU A 15 -3.08 -8.40 -5.73
CA LEU A 15 -2.22 -9.54 -6.07
C LEU A 15 -2.28 -10.62 -4.98
N SER A 16 -3.42 -10.71 -4.29
CA SER A 16 -3.78 -11.87 -3.49
C SER A 16 -4.00 -13.09 -4.40
N TRP A 17 -2.92 -13.80 -4.74
CA TRP A 17 -3.02 -15.12 -5.40
C TRP A 17 -3.21 -16.21 -4.33
N LYS A 18 -4.47 -16.55 -4.04
CA LYS A 18 -4.90 -17.92 -3.70
C LYS A 18 -6.36 -18.12 -4.15
N GLY A 19 -6.55 -18.96 -5.16
CA GLY A 19 -7.77 -19.76 -5.32
C GLY A 19 -9.01 -19.14 -5.98
N SER A 20 -8.93 -18.59 -7.20
CA SER A 20 -10.13 -18.45 -8.05
C SER A 20 -9.91 -19.00 -9.45
N THR A 21 -10.86 -19.83 -9.89
CA THR A 21 -10.82 -20.69 -11.09
C THR A 21 -11.16 -19.97 -12.39
N THR A 22 -11.01 -18.64 -12.47
CA THR A 22 -11.40 -17.87 -13.66
C THR A 22 -10.21 -17.03 -14.19
N PRO A 23 -9.65 -17.34 -15.38
CA PRO A 23 -8.50 -16.63 -15.90
C PRO A 23 -8.94 -15.31 -16.56
N HIS A 24 -9.16 -14.27 -15.76
CA HIS A 24 -9.32 -12.92 -16.30
C HIS A 24 -7.97 -12.45 -16.87
N ARG A 25 -8.03 -11.84 -18.06
CA ARG A 25 -6.94 -11.56 -19.02
C ARG A 25 -5.61 -11.01 -18.46
N HIS A 26 -5.60 -10.46 -17.25
CA HIS A 26 -4.43 -9.95 -16.54
C HIS A 26 -3.45 -11.04 -16.06
N ALA A 27 -3.94 -12.22 -15.65
CA ALA A 27 -3.07 -13.29 -15.14
C ALA A 27 -2.11 -13.88 -16.21
N ARG A 28 -2.57 -13.94 -17.47
CA ARG A 28 -1.78 -14.46 -18.60
C ARG A 28 -0.58 -13.58 -18.93
N VAL A 29 -0.71 -12.26 -18.80
CA VAL A 29 0.37 -11.30 -19.07
C VAL A 29 1.47 -11.42 -18.00
N ILE A 30 1.10 -11.53 -16.73
CA ILE A 30 2.08 -11.66 -15.63
C ILE A 30 2.83 -13.00 -15.71
N HIS A 31 2.15 -14.10 -16.01
CA HIS A 31 2.81 -15.41 -16.19
C HIS A 31 3.80 -15.40 -17.37
N TRP A 32 3.41 -14.82 -18.50
CA TRP A 32 4.29 -14.67 -19.67
C TRP A 32 5.53 -13.79 -19.36
N LEU A 33 5.34 -12.68 -18.65
CA LEU A 33 6.42 -11.78 -18.24
C LEU A 33 7.41 -12.45 -17.28
N LYS A 34 6.93 -13.18 -16.27
CA LYS A 34 7.79 -13.92 -15.34
C LYS A 34 8.62 -15.01 -16.04
N ARG A 35 8.06 -15.66 -17.05
CA ARG A 35 8.79 -16.69 -17.84
C ARG A 35 9.94 -16.09 -18.66
N ARG A 36 9.78 -14.87 -19.18
CA ARG A 36 10.81 -14.19 -20.00
C ARG A 36 11.79 -13.34 -19.18
N ARG A 37 11.38 -12.87 -18.00
CA ARG A 37 12.22 -12.11 -17.08
C ARG A 37 12.02 -12.62 -15.65
N PRO A 38 12.77 -13.64 -15.23
CA PRO A 38 12.59 -14.27 -13.91
C PRO A 38 12.81 -13.30 -12.74
N ASN A 39 13.52 -12.20 -12.97
CA ASN A 39 13.79 -11.18 -11.94
C ASN A 39 12.82 -9.99 -11.95
N LEU A 40 11.77 -10.01 -12.78
CA LEU A 40 10.83 -8.90 -12.90
C LEU A 40 10.05 -8.73 -11.59
N LYS A 41 10.21 -7.57 -10.93
CA LYS A 41 9.53 -7.26 -9.67
C LYS A 41 8.16 -6.67 -9.95
N TRP A 42 7.31 -6.67 -8.92
CA TRP A 42 6.00 -6.03 -8.99
C TRP A 42 6.12 -4.53 -9.34
N SER A 43 7.09 -3.84 -8.74
CA SER A 43 7.38 -2.42 -9.00
C SER A 43 7.63 -2.16 -10.48
N ASP A 44 8.43 -2.99 -11.14
CA ASP A 44 8.74 -2.84 -12.57
C ASP A 44 7.48 -2.94 -13.45
N VAL A 45 6.64 -3.94 -13.19
CA VAL A 45 5.39 -4.15 -13.95
C VAL A 45 4.47 -2.94 -13.80
N VAL A 46 4.35 -2.42 -12.58
CA VAL A 46 3.50 -1.27 -12.29
C VAL A 46 4.06 0.02 -12.85
N ALA A 47 5.37 0.22 -12.83
CA ALA A 47 6.00 1.37 -13.47
C ALA A 47 5.73 1.39 -14.99
N LEU A 48 5.84 0.24 -15.65
CA LEU A 48 5.52 0.11 -17.07
C LEU A 48 4.04 0.36 -17.36
N GLN A 49 3.14 -0.15 -16.50
CA GLN A 49 1.71 0.14 -16.61
C GLN A 49 1.43 1.63 -16.42
N TRP A 50 2.05 2.27 -15.42
CA TRP A 50 1.94 3.71 -15.20
C TRP A 50 2.40 4.48 -16.44
N GLN A 51 3.58 4.19 -16.98
CA GLN A 51 4.07 4.84 -18.20
C GLN A 51 3.09 4.70 -19.37
N LYS A 52 2.45 3.54 -19.52
CA LYS A 52 1.49 3.28 -20.59
C LYS A 52 0.19 4.08 -20.44
N TYR A 53 -0.33 4.20 -19.22
CA TYR A 53 -1.67 4.75 -18.97
C TYR A 53 -1.67 6.19 -18.45
N ALA A 54 -0.56 6.63 -17.85
CA ALA A 54 -0.40 7.95 -17.22
C ALA A 54 0.49 8.91 -18.03
N SER A 55 0.80 8.57 -19.29
CA SER A 55 1.72 9.32 -20.17
C SER A 55 1.34 10.77 -20.43
N GLY A 56 0.16 11.23 -19.99
CA GLY A 56 -0.30 12.62 -20.06
C GLY A 56 0.13 13.52 -18.89
N GLY A 57 1.09 13.11 -18.06
CA GLY A 57 1.58 13.94 -16.94
C GLY A 57 0.74 13.85 -15.67
N ALA A 58 -0.01 12.74 -15.50
CA ALA A 58 -0.78 12.53 -14.28
C ALA A 58 0.16 12.39 -13.06
N ASP A 59 -0.24 13.03 -11.97
CA ASP A 59 0.56 13.07 -10.76
C ASP A 59 0.12 11.99 -9.75
N LEU A 60 1.09 11.24 -9.21
CA LEU A 60 0.77 10.19 -8.25
C LEU A 60 0.42 10.80 -6.89
N ALA A 61 -0.85 10.71 -6.52
CA ALA A 61 -1.35 11.15 -5.21
C ALA A 61 -1.40 10.01 -4.18
N TYR A 62 -1.94 8.85 -4.57
CA TYR A 62 -2.23 7.75 -3.65
C TYR A 62 -1.98 6.38 -4.29
N MET A 63 -1.59 5.41 -3.46
CA MET A 63 -1.52 3.99 -3.82
C MET A 63 -2.35 3.17 -2.85
N PHE A 64 -3.04 2.16 -3.38
CA PHE A 64 -4.01 1.38 -2.62
C PHE A 64 -3.73 -0.11 -2.70
N ARG A 65 -3.83 -0.76 -1.55
CA ARG A 65 -3.89 -2.22 -1.41
C ARG A 65 -5.16 -2.53 -0.64
N ALA A 66 -6.16 -3.07 -1.31
CA ALA A 66 -7.36 -3.58 -0.66
C ALA A 66 -7.26 -5.10 -0.54
N ASN A 67 -8.15 -5.67 0.29
CA ASN A 67 -8.35 -7.11 0.38
C ASN A 67 -7.06 -7.89 0.71
N ILE A 68 -6.32 -7.40 1.70
CA ILE A 68 -5.07 -8.05 2.15
C ILE A 68 -5.41 -9.42 2.76
N GLN A 69 -5.05 -10.49 2.06
CA GLN A 69 -5.24 -11.88 2.50
C GLN A 69 -3.96 -12.53 3.04
N ASN A 70 -2.81 -11.84 2.95
CA ASN A 70 -1.56 -12.37 3.48
C ASN A 70 -1.54 -12.25 5.02
N GLU A 71 -1.63 -13.39 5.71
CA GLU A 71 -1.69 -13.45 7.18
C GLU A 71 -0.50 -12.76 7.86
N ASN A 72 0.74 -12.97 7.39
CA ASN A 72 1.91 -12.27 7.92
C ASN A 72 1.81 -10.74 7.80
N THR A 73 1.21 -10.22 6.72
CA THR A 73 0.97 -8.77 6.59
C THR A 73 -0.11 -8.31 7.55
N LYS A 74 -1.18 -9.10 7.73
CA LYS A 74 -2.22 -8.81 8.72
C LYS A 74 -1.62 -8.74 10.12
N GLU A 75 -0.83 -9.74 10.52
CA GLU A 75 -0.13 -9.77 11.81
C GLU A 75 0.76 -8.54 12.04
N ILE A 76 1.57 -8.15 11.05
CA ILE A 76 2.40 -6.94 11.17
C ILE A 76 1.53 -5.68 11.30
N ILE A 77 0.41 -5.60 10.57
CA ILE A 77 -0.56 -4.51 10.74
C ILE A 77 -1.12 -4.50 12.17
N LEU A 78 -1.50 -5.67 12.72
CA LEU A 78 -1.98 -5.79 14.10
C LEU A 78 -0.95 -5.26 15.09
N GLN A 79 0.27 -5.77 15.01
CA GLN A 79 1.36 -5.42 15.91
C GLN A 79 1.71 -3.93 15.83
N ALA A 80 1.73 -3.37 14.62
CA ALA A 80 1.91 -1.94 14.41
C ALA A 80 0.83 -1.13 15.13
N LEU A 81 -0.44 -1.52 15.06
CA LEU A 81 -1.54 -0.79 15.70
C LEU A 81 -1.52 -0.96 17.23
N ILE A 82 -1.23 -2.17 17.74
CA ILE A 82 -1.08 -2.42 19.18
C ILE A 82 0.06 -1.56 19.76
N SER A 83 1.20 -1.46 19.05
CA SER A 83 2.33 -0.62 19.47
C SER A 83 1.99 0.87 19.58
N MET A 84 0.94 1.31 18.87
CA MET A 84 0.40 2.67 18.93
C MET A 84 -0.64 2.84 20.04
N GLY A 85 -0.92 1.80 20.84
CA GLY A 85 -1.98 1.79 21.85
C GLY A 85 -3.39 1.66 21.26
N MET A 86 -3.53 1.24 20.00
CA MET A 86 -4.84 1.06 19.38
C MET A 86 -5.45 -0.28 19.77
N THR A 87 -6.63 -0.22 20.38
CA THR A 87 -7.45 -1.39 20.75
C THR A 87 -8.41 -1.81 19.64
N GLU A 88 -8.54 -1.02 18.56
CA GLU A 88 -9.51 -1.25 17.51
C GLU A 88 -9.00 -0.72 16.16
N VAL A 89 -9.33 -1.46 15.09
CA VAL A 89 -9.14 -0.99 13.73
C VAL A 89 -10.46 -0.50 13.21
N SER A 90 -10.57 0.82 13.09
CA SER A 90 -11.78 1.47 12.62
C SER A 90 -12.03 1.19 11.13
N GLN A 91 -13.31 1.32 10.76
CA GLN A 91 -13.74 1.38 9.36
C GLN A 91 -13.07 2.56 8.62
N TYR A 92 -13.38 2.70 7.33
CA TYR A 92 -12.80 3.73 6.47
C TYR A 92 -12.70 5.13 7.11
N LEU A 93 -11.59 5.79 6.72
CA LEU A 93 -10.73 6.79 7.38
C LEU A 93 -9.74 6.22 8.40
N GLY A 94 -10.10 5.15 9.11
CA GLY A 94 -9.13 4.27 9.74
C GLY A 94 -8.14 4.93 10.70
N VAL A 95 -6.96 4.31 10.82
CA VAL A 95 -5.80 4.83 11.54
C VAL A 95 -4.81 5.42 10.54
N THR A 96 -4.37 6.64 10.80
CA THR A 96 -3.36 7.33 9.99
C THR A 96 -2.03 7.36 10.74
N ILE A 97 -0.97 6.97 10.04
CA ILE A 97 0.40 6.95 10.54
C ILE A 97 1.24 7.83 9.60
N GLU A 98 1.94 8.81 10.16
CA GLU A 98 2.69 9.81 9.40
C GLU A 98 4.12 9.96 9.92
N VAL A 99 5.02 10.28 9.00
CA VAL A 99 6.41 10.67 9.27
C VAL A 99 6.76 11.96 8.53
N ASP A 100 7.72 12.70 9.05
CA ASP A 100 8.24 13.92 8.46
C ASP A 100 9.20 13.67 7.28
N ALA A 101 9.96 14.69 6.88
CA ALA A 101 10.91 14.58 5.77
C ALA A 101 12.12 13.70 6.05
N SER A 102 12.47 13.59 7.32
CA SER A 102 13.60 12.82 7.83
C SER A 102 13.18 11.39 8.18
N GLY A 103 11.88 11.05 8.02
CA GLY A 103 11.34 9.76 8.43
C GLY A 103 11.07 9.67 9.93
N ILE A 104 11.01 10.80 10.63
CA ILE A 104 10.77 10.86 12.07
C ILE A 104 9.28 11.14 12.31
N GLY A 105 8.69 10.47 13.29
CA GLY A 105 7.31 10.63 13.70
C GLY A 105 7.04 9.83 14.97
N GLN A 106 5.94 10.15 15.67
CA GLN A 106 5.56 9.46 16.92
C GLN A 106 5.49 7.94 16.77
N TYR A 107 5.09 7.47 15.59
CA TYR A 107 4.90 6.06 15.25
C TYR A 107 5.76 5.64 14.05
N ALA A 108 6.99 6.16 13.95
CA ALA A 108 7.90 5.88 12.84
C ALA A 108 8.20 4.38 12.68
N ASP A 109 8.37 3.65 13.79
CA ASP A 109 8.63 2.20 13.73
C ASP A 109 7.43 1.45 13.14
N SER A 110 6.22 1.79 13.55
CA SER A 110 4.97 1.22 13.00
C SER A 110 4.83 1.58 11.52
N PHE A 111 5.18 2.81 11.12
CA PHE A 111 5.21 3.24 9.73
C PHE A 111 6.16 2.38 8.88
N PHE A 112 7.40 2.19 9.33
CA PHE A 112 8.40 1.40 8.61
C PHE A 112 8.09 -0.09 8.63
N ALA A 113 7.51 -0.61 9.72
CA ALA A 113 7.01 -1.99 9.78
C ALA A 113 5.96 -2.23 8.69
N LEU A 114 4.99 -1.32 8.53
CA LEU A 114 3.98 -1.40 7.47
C LEU A 114 4.59 -1.35 6.07
N LEU A 115 5.59 -0.49 5.84
CA LEU A 115 6.33 -0.46 4.57
C LEU A 115 7.18 -1.70 4.34
N GLY A 116 7.61 -2.41 5.38
CA GLY A 116 8.34 -3.68 5.29
C GLY A 116 7.46 -4.87 4.92
N THR A 117 6.14 -4.76 5.05
CA THR A 117 5.22 -5.85 4.67
C THR A 117 5.22 -6.13 3.18
N TYR A 118 4.78 -7.32 2.77
CA TYR A 118 4.66 -7.67 1.35
C TYR A 118 3.81 -6.64 0.57
N HIS A 119 2.75 -6.11 1.18
CA HIS A 119 1.85 -5.15 0.56
C HIS A 119 2.37 -3.70 0.58
N GLY A 120 3.16 -3.32 1.59
CA GLY A 120 3.80 -2.01 1.70
C GLY A 120 5.11 -1.86 0.93
N ALA A 121 5.88 -2.94 0.83
CA ALA A 121 7.21 -2.93 0.21
C ALA A 121 7.13 -2.64 -1.28
N GLY A 122 6.13 -3.19 -1.97
CA GLY A 122 5.92 -2.94 -3.41
C GLY A 122 5.86 -1.43 -3.73
N PRO A 123 4.90 -0.68 -3.16
CA PRO A 123 4.83 0.78 -3.27
C PRO A 123 6.13 1.51 -2.92
N ALA A 124 6.82 1.09 -1.85
CA ALA A 124 8.10 1.69 -1.47
C ALA A 124 9.18 1.47 -2.55
N TYR A 125 9.33 0.24 -3.05
CA TYR A 125 10.25 -0.09 -4.14
C TYR A 125 9.90 0.62 -5.44
N LEU A 126 8.61 0.76 -5.76
CA LEU A 126 8.14 1.48 -6.94
C LEU A 126 8.68 2.92 -6.96
N LEU A 127 8.51 3.66 -5.87
CA LEU A 127 8.98 5.04 -5.78
C LEU A 127 10.50 5.15 -5.67
N ALA A 128 11.14 4.21 -4.98
CA ALA A 128 12.59 4.21 -4.81
C ALA A 128 13.33 3.90 -6.12
N GLN A 129 12.87 2.90 -6.89
CA GLN A 129 13.55 2.42 -8.10
C GLN A 129 13.20 3.23 -9.35
N HIS A 130 11.96 3.72 -9.45
CA HIS A 130 11.49 4.48 -10.62
C HIS A 130 11.37 5.97 -10.30
N ARG A 131 12.38 6.50 -9.61
CA ARG A 131 12.36 7.85 -9.05
C ARG A 131 12.16 8.96 -10.10
N SER A 132 12.72 8.77 -11.30
CA SER A 132 12.54 9.67 -12.44
C SER A 132 11.10 9.69 -12.97
N LEU A 133 10.41 8.56 -12.89
CA LEU A 133 9.02 8.43 -13.33
C LEU A 133 8.04 9.11 -12.36
N PHE A 134 8.37 9.10 -11.07
CA PHE A 134 7.49 9.64 -10.01
C PHE A 134 8.00 10.95 -9.40
N GLY A 135 8.93 11.64 -10.05
CA GLY A 135 9.40 12.97 -9.62
C GLY A 135 9.99 13.01 -8.21
N GLY A 136 10.66 11.94 -7.77
CA GLY A 136 11.28 11.89 -6.45
C GLY A 136 10.32 11.82 -5.26
N ARG A 137 9.05 11.44 -5.49
CA ARG A 137 8.05 11.26 -4.44
C ARG A 137 8.45 10.20 -3.42
N VAL A 138 8.01 10.44 -2.19
CA VAL A 138 8.19 9.51 -1.07
C VAL A 138 6.86 9.27 -0.36
N ILE A 139 6.71 8.07 0.20
CA ILE A 139 5.58 7.76 1.10
C ILE A 139 5.87 8.44 2.43
N ARG A 140 4.92 9.21 2.95
CA ARG A 140 5.00 9.84 4.28
C ARG A 140 3.80 9.57 5.17
N LYS A 141 2.75 9.02 4.57
CA LYS A 141 1.50 8.72 5.26
C LYS A 141 1.03 7.35 4.80
N VAL A 142 0.76 6.49 5.78
CA VAL A 142 0.05 5.23 5.59
C VAL A 142 -1.25 5.32 6.38
N GLN A 143 -2.35 4.99 5.72
CA GLN A 143 -3.66 4.86 6.33
C GLN A 143 -4.06 3.38 6.29
N VAL A 144 -4.47 2.86 7.44
CA VAL A 144 -4.93 1.48 7.62
C VAL A 144 -6.41 1.51 7.98
N TRP A 145 -7.25 0.72 7.33
CA TRP A 145 -8.66 0.60 7.71
C TRP A 145 -9.19 -0.80 7.43
N SER A 146 -10.25 -1.16 8.14
CA SER A 146 -11.06 -2.32 7.84
C SER A 146 -12.19 -1.97 6.86
N LYS A 147 -12.53 -2.91 5.99
CA LYS A 147 -13.72 -2.82 5.14
C LYS A 147 -14.82 -3.69 5.75
N GLY A 148 -15.96 -3.08 6.05
CA GLY A 148 -17.16 -3.77 6.52
C GLY A 148 -17.46 -3.52 7.99
N TYR A 149 -16.51 -3.74 8.90
CA TYR A 149 -16.73 -3.60 10.35
C TYR A 149 -15.43 -3.25 11.06
N SER A 150 -15.51 -2.48 12.13
CA SER A 150 -14.37 -2.32 13.02
C SER A 150 -14.19 -3.58 13.88
N TRP A 151 -12.96 -3.88 14.26
CA TRP A 151 -12.64 -5.07 15.04
C TRP A 151 -11.54 -4.76 16.06
N ARG A 152 -11.56 -5.50 17.18
CA ARG A 152 -10.70 -5.25 18.35
C ARG A 152 -9.36 -5.96 18.25
N THR A 153 -8.29 -5.29 18.69
CA THR A 153 -6.96 -5.86 18.81
C THR A 153 -6.74 -6.57 20.16
N ASP A 154 -7.67 -6.42 21.11
CA ASP A 154 -7.66 -7.02 22.44
C ASP A 154 -8.84 -7.99 22.66
N SER A 155 -8.63 -9.29 22.43
CA SER A 155 -9.50 -10.30 23.05
C SER A 155 -8.99 -10.59 24.46
N SER A 156 -9.49 -9.84 25.43
CA SER A 156 -9.30 -10.11 26.85
C SER A 156 -10.02 -11.38 27.30
N SER A 157 -9.45 -12.56 27.00
CA SER A 157 -9.76 -13.83 27.67
C SER A 157 -8.87 -14.96 27.13
N GLY A 158 -7.67 -15.15 27.69
CA GLY A 158 -6.95 -16.43 27.72
C GLY A 158 -6.45 -17.07 26.41
N ASP A 159 -7.03 -16.74 25.26
CA ASP A 159 -6.74 -17.30 23.95
C ASP A 159 -6.37 -16.14 23.03
N ILE A 160 -5.06 -15.96 22.83
CA ILE A 160 -4.52 -14.95 21.93
C ILE A 160 -4.64 -15.48 20.49
N ASP A 161 -5.86 -15.58 20.00
CA ASP A 161 -6.10 -15.80 18.58
C ASP A 161 -5.92 -14.46 17.86
N PHE A 162 -4.72 -14.25 17.31
CA PHE A 162 -4.37 -13.20 16.34
C PHE A 162 -5.14 -13.33 15.01
N PHE A 163 -6.41 -13.72 15.08
CA PHE A 163 -7.21 -14.06 13.94
C PHE A 163 -7.97 -12.82 13.48
N ILE A 164 -7.64 -12.33 12.29
CA ILE A 164 -8.59 -11.52 11.52
C ILE A 164 -9.47 -12.53 10.78
N PRO A 165 -10.76 -12.68 11.13
CA PRO A 165 -11.62 -13.59 10.40
C PRO A 165 -11.54 -13.37 8.90
N ALA A 166 -11.43 -14.47 8.13
CA ALA A 166 -11.27 -14.42 6.68
C ALA A 166 -12.37 -13.62 5.95
N GLN A 167 -13.50 -13.39 6.61
CA GLN A 167 -14.59 -12.54 6.14
C GLN A 167 -14.30 -11.04 6.18
N TYR A 168 -13.26 -10.59 6.89
CA TYR A 168 -12.88 -9.18 6.98
C TYR A 168 -11.69 -8.88 6.07
N SER A 169 -11.77 -7.74 5.37
CA SER A 169 -10.69 -7.27 4.50
C SER A 169 -10.00 -6.05 5.09
N LEU A 170 -8.67 -6.13 5.19
CA LEU A 170 -7.82 -4.99 5.51
C LEU A 170 -7.38 -4.27 4.25
N SER A 171 -7.20 -2.96 4.40
CA SER A 171 -6.70 -2.10 3.34
C SER A 171 -5.59 -1.16 3.83
N LEU A 172 -4.62 -0.92 2.95
CA LEU A 172 -3.56 0.07 3.11
C LEU A 172 -3.64 1.12 2.01
N ARG A 173 -3.60 2.40 2.39
CA ARG A 173 -3.47 3.55 1.49
C ARG A 173 -2.20 4.27 1.84
N CYS A 174 -1.31 4.37 0.88
CA CYS A 174 -0.12 5.20 0.99
C CYS A 174 -0.37 6.51 0.27
N ARG A 175 -0.08 7.64 0.91
CA ARG A 175 -0.03 8.94 0.21
C ARG A 175 1.41 9.23 -0.18
N ALA A 176 1.61 9.46 -1.47
CA ALA A 176 2.86 9.97 -1.99
C ALA A 176 2.85 11.50 -1.83
N THR A 177 3.94 12.03 -1.30
CA THR A 177 4.11 13.49 -1.14
C THR A 177 5.25 13.96 -2.01
N ALA A 178 5.02 15.08 -2.69
CA ALA A 178 6.04 15.76 -3.48
C ALA A 178 7.16 16.25 -2.57
N LYS A 179 8.41 16.13 -3.04
CA LYS A 179 9.56 16.69 -2.34
C LYS A 179 9.73 18.14 -2.83
N LEU A 180 9.57 19.12 -1.95
CA LEU A 180 10.24 20.41 -2.12
C LEU A 180 11.71 20.15 -1.79
N LEU A 181 12.48 19.66 -2.76
CA LEU A 181 13.93 19.83 -2.69
C LEU A 181 14.22 21.19 -3.28
N ASP A 182 14.39 22.17 -2.39
CA ASP A 182 15.10 23.38 -2.72
C ASP A 182 16.57 22.96 -2.94
N GLU A 183 16.95 22.68 -4.18
CA GLU A 183 18.34 22.60 -4.59
C GLU A 183 18.91 24.03 -4.59
N LYS A 184 19.29 24.50 -3.40
CA LYS A 184 20.35 25.50 -3.27
C LYS A 184 21.66 24.75 -3.02
N ASN A 185 22.41 24.52 -4.09
CA ASN A 185 23.86 24.70 -4.21
C ASN A 185 24.30 24.45 -5.65
#